data_AF-A0A397UT69-F1
#
_entry.id   AF-A0A397UT69-F1
#
_cell.length_a   1.000
_cell.length_b   1.000
_cell.length_c   1.000
_cell.angle_alpha   90.00
_cell.angle_beta   90.00
_cell.angle_gamma   90.00
#
_symmetry.space_group_name_H-M   'P 1'
#
loop_
_entity.id
_entity.type
_entity.pdbx_description
1 polymer ?
#
loop_
_entity_poly.entity_id
_entity_poly.type
_entity_poly.pdbx_seq_one_letter_code
_entity_poly.pdbx_strand_id
1 'polypeptide(L)'
;MTEMSTGRPPHHEVEHDERLAFQICYGLRPNFSEGTPECYIQLANQCMDDNPSNRPTASYIHNKLLRWHKIVDRNAANDRNELAILKAFQSADAIIPTLSTELPNYSKTKLTSKLLSFKIFSKPINSSSIYDTDKMLE
;
A
#
# COMPACT_ATOMS: atom_id res chain seq x y z
N MET A 1 1.19 5.22 -0.89
CA MET A 1 2.38 4.35 -1.00
C MET A 1 2.13 3.24 -2.00
N THR A 2 1.06 2.46 -1.85
CA THR A 2 0.66 1.41 -2.81
C THR A 2 0.48 1.95 -4.24
N GLU A 3 -0.20 3.09 -4.41
CA GLU A 3 -0.37 3.73 -5.73
C GLU A 3 0.96 4.09 -6.41
N MET A 4 1.97 4.52 -5.65
CA MET A 4 3.31 4.80 -6.19
C MET A 4 4.03 3.51 -6.63
N SER A 5 3.76 2.40 -5.95
CA SER A 5 4.33 1.09 -6.27
C SER A 5 3.65 0.50 -7.52
N THR A 6 2.32 0.54 -7.59
CA THR A 6 1.55 -0.11 -8.66
C THR A 6 1.33 0.79 -9.88
N GLY A 7 1.49 2.10 -9.75
CA GLY A 7 1.08 3.09 -10.75
C GLY A 7 -0.44 3.16 -10.94
N ARG A 8 -1.23 2.53 -10.05
CA ARG A 8 -2.70 2.42 -10.17
C ARG A 8 -3.38 2.79 -8.85
N PRO A 9 -4.57 3.41 -8.90
CA PRO A 9 -5.33 3.68 -7.69
C PRO A 9 -5.59 2.39 -6.89
N PRO A 10 -5.56 2.45 -5.55
CA PRO A 10 -5.91 1.30 -4.72
C PRO A 10 -7.36 0.89 -4.99
N HIS A 11 -7.60 -0.42 -5.06
CA HIS A 11 -8.93 -1.00 -5.30
C HIS A 11 -9.61 -0.56 -6.62
N HIS A 12 -8.86 -0.15 -7.64
CA HIS A 12 -9.37 0.35 -8.92
C HIS A 12 -10.30 -0.61 -9.70
N GLU A 13 -10.29 -1.90 -9.38
CA GLU A 13 -11.13 -2.93 -10.00
C GLU A 13 -12.45 -3.16 -9.26
N VAL A 14 -12.63 -2.57 -8.07
CA VAL A 14 -13.79 -2.77 -7.19
C VAL A 14 -14.61 -1.48 -7.11
N GLU A 15 -15.93 -1.60 -6.97
CA GLU A 15 -16.78 -0.44 -6.72
C GLU A 15 -16.51 0.17 -5.34
N HIS A 16 -16.47 1.50 -5.28
CA HIS A 16 -16.23 2.26 -4.05
C HIS A 16 -17.55 2.46 -3.29
N ASP A 17 -18.07 1.36 -2.75
CA ASP A 17 -19.32 1.29 -2.00
C ASP A 17 -19.10 0.74 -0.58
N GLU A 18 -20.21 0.52 0.12
CA GLU A 18 -20.24 -0.05 1.47
C GLU A 18 -19.62 -1.45 1.54
N ARG A 19 -19.69 -2.27 0.47
CA ARG A 19 -19.06 -3.60 0.44
C ARG A 19 -17.55 -3.49 0.51
N LEU A 20 -16.94 -2.58 -0.26
CA LEU A 20 -15.50 -2.33 -0.18
C LEU A 20 -15.11 -1.82 1.20
N ALA A 21 -15.91 -0.94 1.80
CA ALA A 21 -15.66 -0.43 3.14
C ALA A 21 -15.67 -1.54 4.20
N PHE A 22 -16.61 -2.50 4.11
CA PHE A 22 -16.63 -3.69 4.96
C PHE A 22 -15.39 -4.56 4.74
N GLN A 23 -15.01 -4.85 3.49
CA GLN A 23 -13.81 -5.65 3.21
C GLN A 23 -12.56 -5.01 3.83
N ILE A 24 -12.41 -3.68 3.76
CA ILE A 24 -11.29 -2.96 4.39
C ILE A 24 -11.32 -3.10 5.92
N CYS A 25 -12.50 -2.99 6.53
CA CYS A 25 -12.65 -3.23 7.97
C CYS A 25 -12.24 -4.67 8.33
N TYR A 26 -12.52 -5.64 7.48
CA TYR A 26 -12.13 -7.04 7.65
C TYR A 26 -10.73 -7.38 7.12
N GLY A 27 -9.86 -6.38 6.99
CA GLY A 27 -8.43 -6.61 6.73
C GLY A 27 -8.02 -6.61 5.26
N LEU A 28 -8.93 -6.31 4.32
CA LEU A 28 -8.52 -6.04 2.94
C LEU A 28 -7.57 -4.83 2.92
N ARG A 29 -6.41 -5.00 2.29
CA ARG A 29 -5.41 -3.95 2.07
C ARG A 29 -5.00 -3.94 0.60
N PRO A 30 -4.57 -2.80 0.03
CA PRO A 30 -4.10 -2.76 -1.35
C PRO A 30 -2.80 -3.56 -1.50
N ASN A 31 -2.64 -4.18 -2.66
CA ASN A 31 -1.43 -4.92 -3.03
C ASN A 31 -0.32 -3.98 -3.54
N PHE A 32 0.88 -4.53 -3.63
CA PHE A 32 2.08 -3.88 -4.19
C PHE A 32 2.46 -4.53 -5.52
N SER A 33 3.16 -3.80 -6.38
CA SER A 33 3.72 -4.35 -7.62
C SER A 33 4.90 -5.27 -7.34
N GLU A 34 5.15 -6.18 -8.28
CA GLU A 34 6.38 -6.96 -8.32
C GLU A 34 7.60 -6.03 -8.33
N GLY A 35 8.63 -6.41 -7.57
CA GLY A 35 9.85 -5.62 -7.44
C GLY A 35 9.78 -4.48 -6.41
N THR A 36 8.61 -4.21 -5.81
CA THR A 36 8.53 -3.22 -4.72
C THR A 36 9.47 -3.61 -3.57
N PRO A 37 10.38 -2.72 -3.13
CA PRO A 37 11.32 -3.05 -2.06
C PRO A 37 10.59 -3.45 -0.76
N GLU A 38 11.03 -4.56 -0.14
CA GLU A 38 10.43 -5.09 1.09
C GLU A 38 10.37 -4.04 2.22
N CYS A 39 11.41 -3.21 2.36
CA CYS A 39 11.42 -2.14 3.36
C CYS A 39 10.32 -1.09 3.13
N TYR A 40 9.92 -0.87 1.87
CA TYR A 40 8.83 0.03 1.51
C TYR A 40 7.46 -0.61 1.81
N ILE A 41 7.31 -1.90 1.51
CA ILE A 41 6.11 -2.69 1.84
C ILE A 41 5.88 -2.67 3.35
N GLN A 42 6.92 -2.93 4.15
CA GLN A 42 6.84 -2.91 5.61
C GLN A 42 6.39 -1.54 6.14
N LEU A 43 6.97 -0.44 5.63
CA LEU A 43 6.57 0.90 6.03
C LEU A 43 5.11 1.20 5.64
N ALA A 44 4.69 0.80 4.44
CA ALA A 44 3.32 0.97 3.98
C ALA A 44 2.32 0.16 4.83
N ASN A 45 2.66 -1.08 5.18
CA ASN A 45 1.83 -1.91 6.06
C ASN A 45 1.69 -1.30 7.46
N GLN A 46 2.77 -0.75 8.04
CA GLN A 46 2.70 -0.01 9.30
C GLN A 46 1.75 1.21 9.21
N CYS A 47 1.72 1.90 8.07
CA CYS A 47 0.78 3.01 7.84
C CYS A 47 -0.69 2.56 7.78
N MET A 48 -0.95 1.29 7.44
CA MET A 48 -2.27 0.70 7.24
C MET A 48 -2.70 -0.22 8.40
N ASP A 49 -2.00 -0.15 9.53
CA ASP A 49 -2.31 -0.92 10.74
C ASP A 49 -3.72 -0.59 11.25
N ASP A 50 -4.47 -1.61 11.62
CA ASP A 50 -5.82 -1.50 12.17
C ASP A 50 -5.85 -0.70 13.48
N ASN A 51 -4.83 -0.84 14.32
CA ASN A 51 -4.63 -0.07 15.53
C ASN A 51 -3.96 1.27 15.18
N PRO A 52 -4.66 2.42 15.34
CA PRO A 52 -4.09 3.73 15.04
C PRO A 52 -2.81 4.05 15.83
N SER A 53 -2.64 3.45 17.02
CA SER A 53 -1.46 3.66 17.87
C SER A 53 -0.18 3.04 17.31
N ASN A 54 -0.31 2.03 16.44
CA ASN A 54 0.83 1.39 15.78
C ASN A 54 1.27 2.16 14.52
N ARG A 55 0.43 3.09 14.03
CA ARG A 55 0.74 3.84 12.81
C ARG A 55 1.88 4.83 13.07
N PRO A 56 2.88 4.90 12.18
CA PRO A 56 3.97 5.84 12.32
C PRO A 56 3.48 7.28 12.16
N THR A 57 4.18 8.21 12.81
CA THR A 57 3.93 9.64 12.62
C THR A 57 4.38 10.07 11.22
N ALA A 58 3.75 11.13 10.70
CA ALA A 58 4.14 11.70 9.40
C ALA A 58 5.63 12.12 9.37
N SER A 59 6.16 12.63 10.49
CA SER A 59 7.58 12.98 10.62
C SER A 59 8.49 11.75 10.51
N TYR A 60 8.13 10.63 11.15
CA TYR A 60 8.89 9.38 11.01
C TYR A 60 8.91 8.88 9.57
N ILE A 61 7.75 8.85 8.90
CA ILE A 61 7.63 8.45 7.49
C ILE A 61 8.49 9.35 6.60
N HIS A 62 8.38 10.67 6.76
CA HIS A 62 9.17 11.63 6.00
C HIS A 62 10.67 11.41 6.17
N ASN A 63 11.14 11.25 7.40
CA ASN A 63 12.56 11.02 7.68
C ASN A 63 13.08 9.71 7.08
N LYS A 64 12.28 8.63 7.13
CA LYS A 64 12.59 7.34 6.49
C LYS A 64 12.72 7.50 4.97
N LEU A 65 11.72 8.09 4.32
CA LEU A 65 11.71 8.29 2.87
C LEU A 65 12.86 9.20 2.42
N LEU A 66 13.12 10.29 3.15
CA LEU A 66 14.23 11.21 2.86
C LEU A 66 15.59 10.51 2.99
N ARG A 67 15.76 9.62 3.97
CA ARG A 67 16.99 8.83 4.10
C ARG A 67 17.17 7.90 2.92
N TRP A 68 16.14 7.15 2.52
CA TRP A 68 16.22 6.27 1.34
C TRP A 68 16.53 7.06 0.07
N HIS A 69 15.85 8.19 -0.14
CA HIS A 69 16.11 9.08 -1.27
C HIS A 69 17.59 9.50 -1.31
N LYS A 70 18.17 9.95 -0.18
CA LYS A 70 19.59 10.35 -0.11
C LYS A 70 20.55 9.21 -0.43
N ILE A 71 20.24 7.97 -0.04
CA ILE A 71 21.07 6.80 -0.32
C ILE A 71 21.08 6.52 -1.83
N VAL A 72 19.89 6.52 -2.45
CA VAL A 72 19.73 6.26 -3.89
C VAL A 72 20.32 7.39 -4.72
N ASP A 73 20.05 8.65 -4.38
CA ASP A 73 20.55 9.84 -5.07
C ASP A 73 22.09 9.92 -5.08
N ARG A 74 22.73 9.62 -3.93
CA ARG A 74 24.20 9.54 -3.84
C ARG A 74 24.78 8.29 -4.52
N ASN A 75 23.94 7.28 -4.74
CA ASN A 75 24.34 5.95 -5.19
C ASN A 75 25.49 5.35 -4.36
N ALA A 76 25.48 5.59 -3.05
CA ALA A 76 26.53 5.19 -2.13
C ALA A 76 25.95 4.78 -0.78
N ALA A 77 26.55 3.75 -0.18
CA ALA A 77 26.13 3.20 1.10
C ALA A 77 27.28 3.29 2.11
N ASN A 78 26.99 3.74 3.32
CA ASN A 78 28.00 3.86 4.39
C ASN A 78 28.11 2.58 5.23
N ASP A 79 27.07 1.74 5.22
CA ASP A 79 27.00 0.50 5.97
C ASP A 79 26.22 -0.60 5.21
N ARG A 80 26.13 -1.80 5.81
CA ARG A 80 25.43 -2.95 5.20
C ARG A 80 23.92 -2.72 5.05
N ASN A 81 23.30 -1.96 5.95
CA ASN A 81 21.87 -1.68 5.89
C ASN A 81 21.56 -0.71 4.74
N GLU A 82 22.36 0.35 4.60
CA GLU A 82 22.24 1.28 3.47
C GLU A 82 22.52 0.58 2.14
N LEU A 83 23.48 -0.35 2.12
CA LEU A 83 23.76 -1.15 0.92
C LEU A 83 22.58 -2.04 0.55
N ALA A 84 21.90 -2.65 1.53
CA ALA A 84 20.70 -3.43 1.29
C ALA A 84 19.56 -2.57 0.72
N ILE A 85 19.36 -1.38 1.27
CA ILE A 85 18.37 -0.41 0.76
C ILE A 85 18.70 -0.02 -0.68
N LEU A 86 19.95 0.41 -0.94
CA LEU A 86 20.39 0.82 -2.27
C LEU A 86 20.14 -0.27 -3.30
N LYS A 87 20.58 -1.50 -3.01
CA LYS A 87 20.38 -2.65 -3.90
C LYS A 87 18.90 -2.96 -4.13
N ALA A 88 18.07 -2.90 -3.09
CA ALA A 88 16.64 -3.18 -3.22
C ALA A 88 15.95 -2.18 -4.16
N PHE A 89 16.26 -0.89 -4.05
CA PHE A 89 15.72 0.12 -4.96
C PHE A 89 16.28 0.00 -6.39
N GLN A 90 17.57 -0.31 -6.56
CA GLN A 90 18.14 -0.59 -7.89
C GLN A 90 17.50 -1.81 -8.56
N SER A 91 17.23 -2.87 -7.80
CA SER A 91 16.50 -4.04 -8.30
C SER A 91 15.06 -3.69 -8.69
N ALA A 92 14.39 -2.82 -7.93
CA ALA A 92 13.07 -2.31 -8.28
C ALA A 92 13.12 -1.53 -9.61
N ASP A 93 14.08 -0.61 -9.75
CA ASP A 93 14.26 0.21 -10.96
C ASP A 93 14.48 -0.64 -12.22
N ALA A 94 15.19 -1.78 -12.09
CA ALA A 94 15.40 -2.71 -13.20
C ALA A 94 14.11 -3.41 -13.67
N ILE A 95 13.10 -3.54 -12.80
CA ILE A 95 11.81 -4.19 -13.11
C ILE A 95 10.80 -3.17 -13.66
N ILE A 96 10.91 -1.88 -13.33
CA ILE A 96 9.99 -0.83 -13.80
C ILE A 96 9.67 -0.91 -15.31
N PRO A 97 10.65 -1.07 -16.22
CA PRO A 97 10.38 -1.13 -17.66
C PRO A 97 9.54 -2.33 -18.09
N THR A 98 9.49 -3.40 -17.29
CA THR A 98 8.71 -4.61 -17.59
C THR A 98 7.29 -4.55 -17.04
N LEU A 99 6.98 -3.57 -16.17
CA LEU A 99 5.66 -3.42 -15.58
C LEU A 99 4.70 -2.76 -16.59
N SER A 100 3.50 -3.33 -16.73
CA SER A 100 2.46 -2.72 -17.56
C SER A 100 1.87 -1.49 -16.85
N THR A 101 2.13 -0.31 -17.40
CA THR A 101 1.55 0.97 -16.97
C THR A 101 0.22 1.26 -17.65
N GLU A 102 -0.42 0.29 -18.31
CA GLU A 102 -1.76 0.48 -18.86
C GLU A 102 -2.71 0.80 -17.72
N LEU A 103 -3.10 2.07 -17.64
CA LEU A 103 -4.16 2.52 -16.76
C LEU A 103 -5.45 1.94 -17.33
N PRO A 104 -6.19 1.10 -16.58
CA PRO A 104 -7.50 0.67 -17.03
C PRO A 104 -8.35 1.91 -17.35
N ASN A 105 -9.25 1.82 -18.32
CA ASN A 105 -10.19 2.89 -18.62
C ASN A 105 -11.19 3.01 -17.46
N TYR A 106 -10.78 3.66 -16.37
CA TYR A 106 -11.60 3.85 -15.18
C TYR A 106 -12.32 5.19 -15.26
N SER A 107 -13.61 5.19 -14.93
CA SER A 107 -14.35 6.44 -14.79
C SER A 107 -13.79 7.24 -13.62
N LYS A 108 -13.33 8.48 -13.88
CA LYS A 108 -12.87 9.41 -12.83
C LYS A 108 -13.89 9.62 -11.71
N THR A 109 -15.18 9.39 -11.98
CA THR A 109 -16.26 9.49 -10.99
C THR A 109 -16.23 8.39 -9.92
N LYS A 110 -15.42 7.31 -10.09
CA LYS A 110 -15.24 6.28 -9.05
C LYS A 110 -14.32 6.74 -7.91
N LEU A 111 -13.38 7.65 -8.18
CA LEU A 111 -12.37 8.11 -7.22
C LEU A 111 -12.80 9.38 -6.45
N THR A 112 -14.00 9.90 -6.69
CA THR A 112 -14.51 11.03 -5.93
C THR A 112 -14.97 10.60 -4.55
N SER A 113 -14.72 11.44 -3.54
CA SER A 113 -15.21 11.21 -2.19
C SER A 113 -16.72 11.07 -2.18
N LYS A 114 -17.23 9.98 -1.58
CA LYS A 114 -18.65 9.74 -1.37
C LYS A 114 -18.88 9.46 0.11
N LEU A 115 -19.95 10.02 0.65
CA LEU A 115 -20.37 9.69 2.01
C LEU A 115 -21.01 8.29 1.99
N LEU A 116 -20.42 7.36 2.73
CA LEU A 116 -20.97 6.04 2.94
C LEU A 116 -21.59 6.00 4.35
N SER A 117 -22.88 5.67 4.43
CA SER A 117 -23.61 5.52 5.70
C SER A 117 -23.87 4.04 5.94
N PHE A 118 -23.00 3.38 6.70
CA PHE A 118 -23.13 1.96 7.05
C PHE A 118 -22.78 1.75 8.53
N LYS A 119 -23.35 0.71 9.14
CA LYS A 119 -23.06 0.32 10.52
C LYS A 119 -21.95 -0.72 10.53
N ILE A 120 -20.82 -0.37 11.13
CA ILE A 120 -19.74 -1.32 11.42
C ILE A 120 -20.03 -1.95 12.78
N PHE A 121 -20.23 -3.27 12.81
CA PHE A 121 -20.57 -4.01 14.03
C PHE A 121 -19.35 -4.59 14.76
N SER A 122 -18.15 -4.52 14.15
CA SER A 122 -16.91 -5.14 14.65
C SER A 122 -15.71 -4.19 14.56
N LYS A 123 -14.67 -4.45 15.36
CA LYS A 123 -13.41 -3.68 15.25
C LYS A 123 -12.68 -4.06 13.95
N PRO A 124 -12.06 -3.10 13.25
CA PRO A 124 -11.21 -3.42 12.10
C PRO A 124 -10.10 -4.38 12.50
N ILE A 125 -9.73 -5.29 11.60
CA ILE A 125 -8.67 -6.28 11.80
C ILE A 125 -7.56 -6.12 10.75
N ASN A 126 -6.34 -6.54 11.10
CA ASN A 126 -5.23 -6.63 10.16
C ASN A 126 -5.39 -7.80 9.17
N SER A 127 -4.68 -7.69 8.05
CA SER A 127 -4.55 -8.73 7.03
C SER A 127 -3.77 -9.93 7.59
N SER A 128 -4.45 -10.88 8.22
CA SER A 128 -3.85 -12.18 8.57
C SER A 128 -4.79 -13.31 8.15
N SER A 129 -4.46 -13.90 6.99
CA SER A 129 -4.83 -15.23 6.48
C SER A 129 -6.31 -15.69 6.57
N ILE A 130 -6.94 -15.75 5.39
CA ILE A 130 -8.13 -16.52 5.00
C ILE A 130 -9.46 -16.06 5.62
N TYR A 131 -10.30 -15.44 4.81
CA TYR A 131 -11.75 -15.52 4.97
C TYR A 131 -12.38 -15.93 3.65
N ASP A 132 -13.00 -17.12 3.64
CA ASP A 132 -13.93 -17.56 2.60
C ASP A 132 -14.99 -16.47 2.41
N THR A 133 -15.12 -16.01 1.17
CA THR A 133 -16.06 -14.96 0.76
C THR A 133 -17.53 -15.36 0.85
N ASP A 134 -17.84 -16.61 1.22
CA ASP A 134 -19.20 -17.17 1.17
C ASP A 134 -20.02 -16.98 2.46
N LYS A 135 -19.51 -16.28 3.49
CA LYS A 135 -20.20 -16.17 4.79
C LYS A 135 -20.66 -14.78 5.22
N MET A 136 -20.70 -13.81 4.31
CA MET A 136 -21.01 -12.41 4.64
C MET A 136 -22.34 -11.90 4.03
N LEU A 137 -23.26 -12.80 3.62
CA LEU A 137 -24.57 -12.43 3.05
C LEU A 137 -25.76 -13.20 3.65
N GLU A 138 -25.68 -13.65 4.90
CA GLU A 138 -26.88 -14.01 5.70
C GLU A 138 -27.05 -13.06 6.89
#